data_AF-A0A1H8SIA7-F1
#
_entry.id   AF-A0A1H8SIA7-F1
#
_cell.length_a   1.000
_cell.length_b   1.000
_cell.length_c   1.000
_cell.angle_alpha   90.00
_cell.angle_beta   90.00
_cell.angle_gamma   90.00
#
_symmetry.space_group_name_H-M   'P 1'
#
loop_
_entity.id
_entity.type
_entity.pdbx_description
1 polymer ?
#
loop_
_entity_poly.entity_id
_entity_poly.type
_entity_poly.pdbx_seq_one_letter_code
_entity_poly.pdbx_strand_id
1 'polypeptide(L)' 'MNIVAIPWLSLTALGLLLTSATGYLIVRGPFLGGPTLGARLLLVALGGFVVGLVVLALGGSKLARVYTGF' A
#
# COMPACT_ATOMS: atom_id res chain seq x y z
N MET A 1 -0.72 -20.92 13.25
CA MET A 1 -1.11 -19.70 12.49
C MET A 1 -2.63 -19.61 12.49
N ASN A 2 -3.23 -18.50 12.91
CA ASN A 2 -4.70 -18.39 12.93
C ASN A 2 -5.21 -18.33 11.49
N ILE A 3 -6.00 -19.33 11.07
CA ILE A 3 -6.52 -19.44 9.69
C ILE A 3 -7.33 -18.19 9.30
N VAL A 4 -8.01 -17.58 10.27
CA VAL A 4 -8.80 -16.36 10.09
C VAL A 4 -7.92 -15.13 9.80
N ALA A 5 -6.64 -15.16 10.18
CA ALA A 5 -5.69 -14.06 9.94
C ALA A 5 -5.15 -14.03 8.50
N ILE A 6 -5.12 -15.17 7.81
CA ILE A 6 -4.53 -15.32 6.47
C ILE A 6 -5.03 -14.28 5.46
N PRO A 7 -6.35 -14.09 5.24
CA PRO A 7 -6.83 -13.13 4.24
C PRO A 7 -6.44 -11.68 4.58
N TRP A 8 -6.47 -11.33 5.87
CA TRP A 8 -6.07 -10.00 6.32
C TRP A 8 -4.57 -9.77 6.14
N LEU A 9 -3.76 -10.81 6.33
CA LEU A 9 -2.32 -10.75 6.15
C LEU A 9 -1.97 -10.55 4.69
N SER A 10 -2.67 -11.25 3.79
CA SER A 10 -2.56 -11.03 2.34
C SER A 10 -2.97 -9.60 1.96
N LEU A 11 -4.10 -9.09 2.46
CA LEU A 11 -4.52 -7.70 2.22
C LEU A 11 -3.49 -6.68 2.72
N THR A 12 -2.95 -6.89 3.92
CA THR A 12 -1.92 -6.02 4.50
C THR A 12 -0.66 -6.02 3.64
N ALA A 13 -0.20 -7.20 3.24
CA ALA A 13 0.98 -7.34 2.38
C ALA A 13 0.76 -6.68 1.00
N LEU A 14 -0.43 -6.87 0.39
CA LEU A 14 -0.78 -6.21 -0.87
C LEU A 14 -0.83 -4.70 -0.73
N GLY A 15 -1.46 -4.18 0.32
CA GLY A 15 -1.50 -2.75 0.60
C GLY A 15 -0.10 -2.16 0.78
N LEU A 16 0.77 -2.86 1.49
CA LEU A 16 2.16 -2.46 1.70
C LEU A 16 2.93 -2.42 0.38
N LEU A 17 2.78 -3.46 -0.45
CA LEU A 17 3.43 -3.55 -1.75
C LEU A 17 2.97 -2.44 -2.70
N LEU A 18 1.65 -2.21 -2.79
CA LEU A 18 1.08 -1.12 -3.59
C LEU A 18 1.58 0.24 -3.12
N THR A 19 1.50 0.50 -1.82
CA THR A 19 1.95 1.78 -1.22
C THR A 19 3.42 2.02 -1.49
N SER A 20 4.26 1.00 -1.30
CA SER A 20 5.71 1.10 -1.52
C SER A 20 6.03 1.32 -3.01
N ALA A 21 5.43 0.54 -3.90
CA ALA A 21 5.69 0.62 -5.33
C ALA A 21 5.24 1.97 -5.92
N THR A 22 4.03 2.39 -5.61
CA THR A 22 3.48 3.66 -6.11
C THR A 22 4.12 4.87 -5.45
N GLY A 23 4.41 4.80 -4.15
CA GLY A 23 5.19 5.81 -3.44
C GLY A 23 6.56 6.00 -4.07
N TYR A 24 7.27 4.91 -4.36
CA TYR A 24 8.54 4.96 -5.09
C TYR A 24 8.42 5.64 -6.45
N LEU A 25 7.37 5.33 -7.24
CA LEU A 25 7.15 6.00 -8.53
C LEU A 25 6.94 7.51 -8.39
N ILE A 26 6.31 7.97 -7.31
CA ILE A 26 6.10 9.40 -7.04
C ILE A 26 7.43 10.07 -6.69
N VAL A 27 8.26 9.46 -5.85
CA VAL A 27 9.48 10.10 -5.35
C VAL A 27 10.71 9.91 -6.23
N ARG A 28 10.77 8.84 -7.05
CA ARG A 28 11.98 8.47 -7.80
C ARG A 28 12.49 9.57 -8.73
N GLY A 29 11.59 10.37 -9.30
CA GLY A 29 11.96 11.45 -10.20
C GLY A 29 12.41 12.69 -9.44
N PRO A 30 11.51 13.35 -8.68
CA PRO A 30 11.80 14.63 -8.04
C PRO A 30 12.86 14.59 -6.94
N PHE A 31 12.97 13.47 -6.21
CA PHE A 31 13.81 13.39 -5.01
C PHE A 31 15.01 12.45 -5.16
N LEU A 32 14.89 11.38 -5.96
CA LEU A 32 15.96 10.37 -6.12
C LEU A 32 16.76 10.54 -7.42
N GLY A 33 16.52 11.62 -8.19
CA GLY A 33 17.28 11.93 -9.41
C GLY A 33 17.00 11.01 -10.61
N GLY A 34 15.96 10.19 -10.54
CA GLY A 34 15.51 9.32 -11.64
C GLY A 34 14.61 10.03 -12.66
N PRO A 35 14.14 9.32 -13.70
CA PRO A 35 13.20 9.87 -14.67
C PRO A 35 11.83 10.10 -14.03
N THR A 36 11.34 11.34 -14.16
CA THR A 36 10.00 11.76 -13.73
C THR A 36 8.92 11.09 -14.56
N LEU A 37 7.83 10.70 -13.91
CA LEU A 37 6.65 10.21 -14.63
C LEU A 37 5.95 11.38 -15.32
N GLY A 38 5.41 11.14 -16.52
CA GLY A 38 4.51 12.10 -17.16
C GLY A 38 3.27 12.34 -16.29
N ALA A 39 2.67 13.53 -16.39
CA ALA A 39 1.60 14.00 -15.49
C ALA A 39 0.46 12.98 -15.28
N ARG A 40 -0.02 12.35 -16.37
CA ARG A 40 -1.08 11.33 -16.29
C ARG A 40 -0.67 10.11 -15.48
N LEU A 41 0.54 9.60 -15.67
CA LEU A 41 1.06 8.45 -14.93
C LEU A 41 1.33 8.81 -13.47
N LEU A 42 1.70 10.05 -13.19
CA LEU A 42 1.92 10.54 -11.83
C LEU A 42 0.60 10.59 -11.04
N LEU A 43 -0.50 11.00 -11.68
CA LEU A 43 -1.85 10.92 -11.10
C LEU A 43 -2.29 9.47 -10.86
N VAL A 44 -1.96 8.55 -11.77
CA VAL A 44 -2.25 7.11 -11.58
C VAL A 44 -1.44 6.54 -10.41
N ALA A 45 -0.16 6.90 -10.29
CA ALA A 45 0.67 6.49 -9.16
C ALA A 45 0.12 7.05 -7.84
N LEU A 46 -0.30 8.32 -7.81
CA LEU A 46 -0.95 8.91 -6.64
C LEU A 46 -2.25 8.19 -6.27
N GLY A 47 -3.12 7.90 -7.24
CA GLY A 47 -4.34 7.13 -7.01
C GLY A 47 -4.03 5.74 -6.45
N GLY A 48 -3.06 5.04 -7.04
CA GLY A 48 -2.61 3.73 -6.55
C GLY A 48 -2.00 3.79 -5.15
N PHE A 49 -1.31 4.89 -4.80
CA PHE A 49 -0.76 5.11 -3.45
C PHE A 49 -1.87 5.26 -2.41
N VAL A 50 -2.89 6.07 -2.70
CA VAL A 50 -4.05 6.25 -1.82
C VAL A 50 -4.80 4.94 -1.64
N VAL A 51 -5.06 4.21 -2.74
CA VAL A 51 -5.70 2.88 -2.67
C VAL A 51 -4.85 1.90 -1.85
N GLY A 52 -3.53 1.89 -2.06
CA GLY A 52 -2.59 1.07 -1.29
C GLY A 52 -2.68 1.34 0.21
N LEU A 53 -2.74 2.61 0.62
CA LEU A 53 -2.89 2.99 2.03
C LEU A 53 -4.23 2.54 2.62
N VAL A 54 -5.33 2.69 1.88
CA VAL A 54 -6.66 2.23 2.33
C VAL A 54 -6.67 0.72 2.52
N VAL A 55 -6.11 -0.03 1.57
CA VAL A 55 -6.01 -1.50 1.65
C VAL A 55 -5.10 -1.93 2.81
N LEU A 56 -3.96 -1.26 2.98
CA LEU A 56 -3.03 -1.51 4.07
C LEU A 56 -3.68 -1.26 5.44
N ALA A 57 -4.36 -0.12 5.60
CA ALA A 57 -5.07 0.22 6.82
C ALA A 57 -6.20 -0.78 7.11
N LEU A 58 -7.01 -1.13 6.10
CA LEU A 58 -8.08 -2.11 6.24
C LEU A 58 -7.54 -3.48 6.66
N GLY A 59 -6.53 -3.98 5.95
CA GLY A 59 -5.87 -5.25 6.27
C GLY A 59 -5.30 -5.23 7.68
N GLY A 60 -4.51 -4.21 8.01
CA GLY A 60 -3.85 -4.05 9.30
C GLY A 60 -4.83 -3.95 10.46
N SER A 61 -5.92 -3.17 10.34
CA SER A 61 -6.94 -3.05 11.38
C SER A 61 -7.66 -4.39 11.64
N LYS A 62 -7.98 -5.13 10.58
CA LYS A 62 -8.63 -6.44 10.72
C LYS A 62 -7.67 -7.49 11.29
N LEU A 63 -6.42 -7.46 10.86
CA LEU A 63 -5.37 -8.32 11.37
C LEU A 63 -5.14 -8.05 12.86
N ALA A 64 -4.99 -6.78 13.27
CA ALA A 64 -4.89 -6.38 14.67
C ALA A 64 -6.05 -6.92 15.50
N ARG A 65 -7.30 -6.74 15.05
CA ARG A 65 -8.50 -7.29 15.73
C ARG A 65 -8.43 -8.81 15.92
N VAL A 66 -7.92 -9.57 14.96
CA VAL A 66 -7.78 -11.03 15.10
C VAL A 66 -6.80 -11.42 16.21
N TYR A 67 -5.76 -10.61 16.46
CA TYR A 67 -4.75 -10.90 17.49
C TYR A 67 -5.02 -10.25 18.84
N THR A 68 -5.69 -9.08 18.87
CA THR A 68 -5.93 -8.32 20.10
C THR A 68 -7.34 -8.50 20.66
N GLY A 69 -8.30 -8.95 19.85
CA GLY A 69 -9.67 -9.25 20.30
C GLY A 69 -10.56 -8.04 20.59
N PHE A 70 -10.09 -6.80 20.32
CA PHE A 70 -10.88 -5.55 20.45
C PHE A 70 -11.67 -5.23 19.16
#